data_AF-A0A7S0L7T0-F1
#
_entry.id   AF-A0A7S0L7T0-F1
#
_cell.length_a   1.000
_cell.length_b   1.000
_cell.length_c   1.000
_cell.angle_alpha   90.00
_cell.angle_beta   90.00
_cell.angle_gamma   90.00
#
_symmetry.space_group_name_H-M   'P 1'
#
loop_
_entity.id
_entity.type
_entity.pdbx_description
1 polymer ?
#
loop_
_entity_poly.entity_id
_entity_poly.type
_entity_poly.pdbx_seq_one_letter_code
_entity_poly.pdbx_strand_id
1 'polypeptide(L)'
;VVTQFCFDLHASTDFVDLLRGAGIGQPVRLGVVGPASPRLLERMAAHCAVTPPRRPIGDRASQRLGGPAGPAGSSLMDAWPTGYVREIARWQLARGERDGVQALHMYPFGGVTKTMRWLSERVAGDAEIATVLELGDDELQGVRSWAALNEEE
;
A
#
# COMPACT_ATOMS: atom_id res chain seq x y z
N VAL A 1 -12.14 11.83 -3.19
CA VAL A 1 -11.36 11.31 -4.33
C VAL A 1 -10.83 9.94 -3.97
N VAL A 2 -10.97 8.96 -4.86
CA VAL A 2 -10.28 7.68 -4.75
C VAL A 2 -9.35 7.59 -5.96
N THR A 3 -8.06 7.37 -5.73
CA THR A 3 -7.10 7.28 -6.84
C THR A 3 -7.09 5.89 -7.45
N GLN A 4 -6.66 5.78 -8.71
CA GLN A 4 -6.17 4.50 -9.23
C GLN A 4 -4.95 4.03 -8.42
N PHE A 5 -4.63 2.74 -8.46
CA PHE A 5 -3.37 2.26 -7.92
C PHE A 5 -2.17 2.79 -8.72
N CYS A 6 -1.04 2.92 -8.04
CA CYS A 6 0.25 3.26 -8.65
C CYS A 6 1.34 2.41 -7.98
N PHE A 7 2.40 2.08 -8.74
CA PHE A 7 3.58 1.40 -8.20
C PHE A 7 4.74 2.37 -7.92
N ASP A 8 4.55 3.65 -8.21
CA ASP A 8 5.52 4.72 -7.98
C ASP A 8 5.00 5.63 -6.86
N LEU A 9 5.75 5.66 -5.75
CA LEU A 9 5.39 6.41 -4.56
C LEU A 9 5.34 7.90 -4.85
N HIS A 10 6.33 8.44 -5.57
CA HIS A 10 6.41 9.87 -5.86
C HIS A 10 5.25 10.29 -6.74
N ALA A 11 4.93 9.53 -7.78
CA ALA A 11 3.77 9.83 -8.62
C ALA A 11 2.46 9.81 -7.81
N SER A 12 2.32 8.90 -6.84
CA SER A 12 1.18 8.87 -5.94
C SER A 12 1.12 10.09 -5.03
N THR A 13 2.22 10.46 -4.39
CA THR A 13 2.27 11.55 -3.42
C THR A 13 2.18 12.93 -4.07
N ASP A 14 2.86 13.10 -5.21
CA ASP A 14 2.87 14.35 -5.97
C ASP A 14 1.47 14.66 -6.52
N PHE A 15 0.68 13.62 -6.84
CA PHE A 15 -0.72 13.80 -7.20
C PHE A 15 -1.53 14.36 -6.04
N VAL A 16 -1.32 13.86 -4.81
CA VAL A 16 -2.02 14.40 -3.62
C VAL A 16 -1.59 15.85 -3.39
N ASP A 17 -0.29 16.14 -3.45
CA ASP A 17 0.23 17.49 -3.30
C ASP A 17 -0.33 18.44 -4.36
N LEU A 18 -0.46 17.98 -5.60
CA LEU A 18 -1.06 18.75 -6.68
C LEU A 18 -2.53 19.08 -6.41
N LEU A 19 -3.32 18.13 -5.88
CA LEU A 19 -4.70 18.41 -5.48
C LEU A 19 -4.75 19.48 -4.38
N ARG A 20 -3.90 19.37 -3.35
CA ARG A 20 -3.86 20.35 -2.24
C ARG A 20 -3.40 21.72 -2.72
N GLY A 21 -2.35 21.77 -3.55
CA GLY A 21 -1.87 23.00 -4.17
C GLY A 21 -2.91 23.68 -5.07
N ALA A 22 -3.81 22.92 -5.68
CA ALA A 22 -4.95 23.43 -6.46
C ALA A 22 -6.16 23.86 -5.59
N GLY A 23 -6.06 23.77 -4.26
CA GLY A 23 -7.15 24.11 -3.34
C GLY A 23 -8.24 23.04 -3.21
N ILE A 24 -7.99 21.81 -3.68
CA ILE A 24 -8.93 20.68 -3.58
C ILE A 24 -8.77 20.04 -2.20
N GLY A 25 -9.63 20.43 -1.26
CA GLY A 25 -9.60 19.98 0.14
C GLY A 25 -10.42 18.73 0.46
N GLN A 26 -11.09 18.11 -0.52
CA GLN A 26 -11.90 16.92 -0.29
C GLN A 26 -11.03 15.72 0.16
N PRO A 27 -11.59 14.77 0.94
CA PRO A 27 -10.87 13.57 1.34
C PRO A 27 -10.33 12.77 0.15
N VAL A 28 -9.06 12.36 0.21
CA VAL A 28 -8.35 11.54 -0.76
C VAL A 28 -8.08 10.17 -0.14
N ARG A 29 -8.52 9.12 -0.83
CA ARG A 29 -8.16 7.74 -0.52
C ARG A 29 -7.17 7.25 -1.57
N LEU A 30 -5.97 6.88 -1.14
CA LEU A 30 -4.90 6.48 -2.06
C LEU A 30 -5.03 5.00 -2.42
N GLY A 31 -5.11 4.70 -3.70
CA GLY A 31 -5.16 3.36 -4.25
C GLY A 31 -3.86 2.59 -4.00
N VAL A 32 -3.95 1.45 -3.30
CA VAL A 32 -2.82 0.55 -3.01
C VAL A 32 -3.18 -0.87 -3.42
N VAL A 33 -2.21 -1.60 -3.96
CA VAL A 33 -2.41 -2.99 -4.39
C VAL A 33 -2.01 -3.95 -3.28
N GLY A 34 -2.88 -4.90 -2.97
CA GLY A 34 -2.56 -6.01 -2.07
C GLY A 34 -1.61 -7.03 -2.70
N PRO A 35 -1.09 -8.01 -1.93
CA PRO A 35 -0.15 -8.99 -2.45
C PRO A 35 -0.72 -9.79 -3.62
N ALA A 36 -0.03 -9.80 -4.76
CA ALA A 36 -0.45 -10.49 -5.98
C ALA A 36 0.75 -11.05 -6.75
N SER A 37 0.52 -11.90 -7.75
CA SER A 37 1.61 -12.38 -8.61
C SER A 37 2.12 -11.25 -9.53
N PRO A 38 3.42 -11.21 -9.90
CA PRO A 38 3.96 -10.12 -10.72
C PRO A 38 3.33 -10.10 -12.10
N ARG A 39 3.01 -11.28 -12.67
CA ARG A 39 2.30 -11.41 -13.93
C ARG A 39 0.91 -10.78 -13.87
N LEU A 40 0.21 -10.92 -12.74
CA LEU A 40 -1.09 -10.29 -12.54
C LEU A 40 -0.93 -8.77 -12.38
N LEU A 41 0.06 -8.31 -11.62
CA LEU A 41 0.35 -6.88 -11.47
C LEU A 41 0.69 -6.22 -12.81
N GLU A 42 1.54 -6.85 -13.63
CA GLU A 42 1.88 -6.38 -14.98
C GLU A 42 0.63 -6.29 -15.87
N ARG A 43 -0.25 -7.29 -15.82
CA ARG A 43 -1.51 -7.31 -16.58
C ARG A 43 -2.46 -6.19 -16.13
N MET A 44 -2.64 -6.02 -14.82
CA MET A 44 -3.51 -4.97 -14.28
C MET A 44 -2.95 -3.58 -14.61
N ALA A 45 -1.62 -3.41 -14.52
CA ALA A 45 -0.94 -2.18 -14.91
C ALA A 45 -1.24 -1.80 -16.37
N ALA A 46 -1.12 -2.76 -17.29
CA ALA A 46 -1.43 -2.56 -18.70
C ALA A 46 -2.91 -2.18 -18.93
N HIS A 47 -3.86 -2.84 -18.25
CA HIS A 47 -5.28 -2.52 -18.38
C HIS A 47 -5.65 -1.14 -17.85
N CYS A 48 -4.99 -0.68 -16.79
CA CYS A 48 -5.28 0.60 -16.15
C CYS A 48 -4.37 1.73 -16.63
N ALA A 49 -3.55 1.50 -17.66
CA ALA A 49 -2.54 2.45 -18.15
C ALA A 49 -1.60 2.96 -17.05
N VAL A 50 -1.30 2.11 -16.07
CA VAL A 50 -0.35 2.37 -14.98
C VAL A 50 1.02 1.80 -15.40
N THR A 51 2.10 2.52 -15.08
CA THR A 51 3.45 2.00 -15.31
C THR A 51 3.67 0.75 -14.46
N PRO A 52 4.04 -0.41 -15.03
CA PRO A 52 4.18 -1.65 -14.26
C PRO A 52 5.30 -1.56 -13.21
N PRO A 53 5.25 -2.40 -12.16
CA PRO A 53 6.28 -2.41 -11.14
C PRO A 53 7.64 -2.76 -11.75
N ARG A 54 8.68 -1.99 -11.41
CA ARG A 54 10.05 -2.25 -11.89
C ARG A 54 10.60 -3.51 -11.22
N ARG A 55 11.07 -4.47 -12.02
CA ARG A 55 11.86 -5.61 -11.50
C ARG A 55 13.29 -5.12 -11.22
N PRO A 56 13.93 -5.51 -10.10
CA PRO A 56 15.34 -5.17 -9.87
C PRO A 56 16.21 -5.81 -10.95
N ILE A 57 17.06 -5.02 -11.59
CA ILE A 57 18.11 -5.52 -12.48
C ILE A 57 19.37 -5.72 -11.63
N GLY A 58 19.95 -6.92 -11.68
CA GLY A 58 21.36 -7.23 -11.38
C GLY A 58 22.07 -6.43 -10.26
N ASP A 59 22.14 -7.05 -9.09
CA ASP A 59 23.23 -7.03 -8.09
C ASP A 59 23.84 -5.73 -7.52
N ARG A 60 23.44 -4.51 -7.92
CA ARG A 60 23.78 -3.28 -7.16
C ARG A 60 22.66 -2.23 -7.12
N ALA A 61 21.41 -2.68 -7.23
CA ALA A 61 20.21 -1.85 -7.15
C ALA A 61 19.17 -2.51 -6.23
N SER A 62 19.54 -2.77 -4.97
CA SER A 62 18.63 -3.15 -3.89
C SER A 62 17.61 -2.06 -3.51
N GLN A 63 17.42 -1.06 -4.38
CA GLN A 63 16.45 0.01 -4.26
C GLN A 63 15.67 0.05 -5.58
N ARG A 64 14.34 -0.06 -5.50
CA ARG A 64 13.32 -0.04 -6.59
C ARG A 64 12.60 -1.35 -6.91
N LEU A 65 12.54 -2.26 -5.94
CA LEU A 65 11.24 -2.63 -5.35
C LEU A 65 11.17 -1.81 -4.06
N GLY A 66 10.51 -0.65 -4.10
CA GLY A 66 10.70 0.46 -3.15
C GLY A 66 10.21 0.23 -1.72
N GLY A 67 10.91 -0.59 -0.96
CA GLY A 67 10.82 -0.65 0.50
C GLY A 67 11.96 -1.46 1.10
N PRO A 68 12.23 -1.32 2.41
CA PRO A 68 13.25 -2.13 3.07
C PRO A 68 12.92 -3.61 2.90
N ALA A 69 13.95 -4.44 2.74
CA ALA A 69 13.80 -5.90 2.71
C ALA A 69 12.91 -6.33 3.87
N GLY A 70 11.83 -7.05 3.58
CA GLY A 70 10.95 -7.59 4.61
C GLY A 70 11.74 -8.51 5.56
N PRO A 71 11.23 -8.74 6.78
CA PRO A 71 11.87 -9.65 7.73
C PRO A 71 12.06 -11.04 7.12
N ALA A 72 13.10 -11.75 7.58
CA ALA A 72 13.47 -13.07 7.06
C ALA A 72 12.24 -14.01 6.97
N GLY A 73 12.00 -14.56 5.77
CA GLY A 73 10.85 -15.41 5.47
C GLY A 73 9.69 -14.73 4.71
N SER A 74 9.74 -13.40 4.47
CA SER A 74 8.72 -12.74 3.63
C SER A 74 8.82 -13.16 2.16
N SER A 75 7.71 -13.59 1.55
CA SER A 75 7.63 -13.72 0.10
C SER A 75 7.92 -12.37 -0.57
N LEU A 76 8.66 -12.37 -1.67
CA LEU A 76 8.88 -11.17 -2.51
C LEU A 76 7.56 -10.45 -2.86
N MET A 77 6.46 -11.19 -2.89
CA MET A 77 5.11 -10.69 -3.19
C MET A 77 4.49 -9.87 -2.07
N ASP A 78 4.90 -10.09 -0.82
CA ASP A 78 4.34 -9.41 0.35
C ASP A 78 5.26 -8.25 0.79
N ALA A 79 6.56 -8.35 0.46
CA ALA A 79 7.56 -7.35 0.80
C ALA A 79 7.31 -5.99 0.12
N TRP A 80 6.98 -5.99 -1.18
CA TRP A 80 6.73 -4.74 -1.92
C TRP A 80 5.55 -3.92 -1.37
N PRO A 81 4.31 -4.47 -1.24
CA PRO A 81 3.18 -3.66 -0.79
C PRO A 81 3.38 -3.17 0.65
N THR A 82 4.03 -3.96 1.52
CA THR A 82 4.39 -3.53 2.89
C THR A 82 5.33 -2.33 2.87
N GLY A 83 6.38 -2.40 2.04
CA GLY A 83 7.33 -1.32 1.86
C GLY A 83 6.69 -0.04 1.35
N TYR A 84 5.85 -0.18 0.32
CA TYR A 84 5.11 0.93 -0.27
C TYR A 84 4.21 1.65 0.76
N VAL A 85 3.45 0.87 1.53
CA VAL A 85 2.57 1.41 2.59
C VAL A 85 3.38 2.10 3.69
N ARG A 86 4.53 1.55 4.09
CA ARG A 86 5.40 2.18 5.09
C ARG A 86 5.92 3.54 4.63
N GLU A 87 6.34 3.64 3.37
CA GLU A 87 6.81 4.90 2.82
C GLU A 87 5.68 5.94 2.66
N ILE A 88 4.45 5.51 2.32
CA ILE A 88 3.27 6.39 2.38
C ILE A 88 3.05 6.89 3.81
N ALA A 89 3.18 6.01 4.81
CA ALA A 89 3.06 6.39 6.21
C ALA A 89 4.09 7.50 6.55
N ARG A 90 5.38 7.27 6.28
CA ARG A 90 6.43 8.28 6.53
C ARG A 90 6.16 9.61 5.83
N TRP A 91 5.67 9.55 4.60
CA TRP A 91 5.27 10.73 3.85
C TRP A 91 4.09 11.48 4.50
N GLN A 92 3.10 10.75 5.03
CA GLN A 92 1.93 11.30 5.73
C GLN A 92 2.33 12.05 7.00
N LEU A 93 3.24 11.47 7.81
CA LEU A 93 3.74 12.08 9.05
C LEU A 93 4.32 13.48 8.83
N ALA A 94 4.99 13.69 7.69
CA ALA A 94 5.61 14.97 7.38
C ALA A 94 4.59 16.08 7.00
N ARG A 95 3.34 15.72 6.69
CA ARG A 95 2.29 16.64 6.19
C ARG A 95 1.17 16.89 7.17
N GLY A 96 0.80 15.88 7.96
CA GLY A 96 -0.40 15.91 8.80
C GLY A 96 -1.69 15.60 8.01
N GLU A 97 -2.76 15.28 8.73
CA GLU A 97 -4.01 14.72 8.17
C GLU A 97 -4.73 15.59 7.13
N ARG A 98 -4.62 16.92 7.23
CA ARG A 98 -5.32 17.83 6.32
C ARG A 98 -4.74 17.80 4.90
N ASP A 99 -3.42 17.77 4.80
CA ASP A 99 -2.71 17.85 3.53
C ASP A 99 -2.32 16.47 2.99
N GLY A 100 -2.44 15.44 3.83
CA GLY A 100 -2.21 14.05 3.47
C GLY A 100 -3.43 13.31 2.89
N VAL A 101 -3.34 11.98 2.96
CA VAL A 101 -4.40 11.03 2.61
C VAL A 101 -5.25 10.71 3.83
N GLN A 102 -6.55 10.45 3.63
CA GLN A 102 -7.50 10.14 4.70
C GLN A 102 -7.70 8.63 4.90
N ALA A 103 -7.42 7.82 3.87
CA ALA A 103 -7.44 6.37 3.98
C ALA A 103 -6.68 5.75 2.81
N LEU A 104 -6.37 4.45 2.91
CA LEU A 104 -5.97 3.65 1.77
C LEU A 104 -7.19 2.97 1.14
N HIS A 105 -7.25 2.96 -0.19
CA HIS A 105 -8.20 2.14 -0.94
C HIS A 105 -7.49 0.92 -1.48
N MET A 106 -7.83 -0.26 -0.96
CA MET A 106 -7.14 -1.49 -1.29
C MET A 106 -7.70 -2.15 -2.55
N TYR A 107 -6.81 -2.52 -3.49
CA TYR A 107 -7.10 -3.33 -4.66
C TYR A 107 -6.63 -4.78 -4.41
N PRO A 108 -7.53 -5.72 -4.05
CA PRO A 108 -7.16 -7.08 -3.65
C PRO A 108 -6.95 -8.00 -4.86
N PHE A 109 -6.10 -7.61 -5.82
CA PHE A 109 -5.94 -8.37 -7.07
C PHE A 109 -5.49 -9.82 -6.85
N GLY A 110 -4.65 -10.08 -5.84
CA GLY A 110 -4.24 -11.44 -5.49
C GLY A 110 -5.27 -12.23 -4.68
N GLY A 111 -6.48 -11.70 -4.50
CA GLY A 111 -7.55 -12.28 -3.70
C GLY A 111 -7.76 -11.54 -2.37
N VAL A 112 -9.01 -11.55 -1.90
CA VAL A 112 -9.41 -10.89 -0.65
C VAL A 112 -8.72 -11.56 0.54
N THR A 113 -8.78 -12.89 0.66
CA THR A 113 -8.16 -13.65 1.76
C THR A 113 -6.69 -13.30 1.95
N LYS A 114 -5.91 -13.32 0.85
CA LYS A 114 -4.48 -13.00 0.88
C LYS A 114 -4.22 -11.55 1.30
N THR A 115 -5.04 -10.63 0.80
CA THR A 115 -4.94 -9.20 1.13
C THR A 115 -5.27 -8.96 2.59
N MET A 116 -6.31 -9.60 3.13
CA MET A 116 -6.73 -9.46 4.52
C MET A 116 -5.71 -10.04 5.50
N ARG A 117 -5.13 -11.23 5.20
CA ARG A 117 -4.02 -11.79 5.99
C ARG A 117 -2.83 -10.84 6.02
N TRP A 118 -2.41 -10.33 4.86
CA TRP A 118 -1.31 -9.36 4.78
C TRP A 118 -1.59 -8.07 5.55
N LEU A 119 -2.81 -7.52 5.46
CA LEU A 119 -3.21 -6.35 6.24
C LEU A 119 -3.11 -6.62 7.75
N SER A 120 -3.60 -7.77 8.21
CA SER A 120 -3.53 -8.15 9.63
C SER A 120 -2.09 -8.32 10.12
N GLU A 121 -1.28 -9.07 9.38
CA GLU A 121 0.06 -9.49 9.82
C GLU A 121 1.13 -8.41 9.62
N ARG A 122 1.05 -7.63 8.54
CA ARG A 122 2.15 -6.75 8.10
C ARG A 122 1.84 -5.27 8.24
N VAL A 123 0.57 -4.88 8.11
CA VAL A 123 0.16 -3.48 8.24
C VAL A 123 -0.27 -3.22 9.68
N ALA A 124 -1.21 -4.01 10.20
CA ALA A 124 -1.68 -3.87 11.58
C ALA A 124 -0.66 -4.40 12.61
N GLY A 125 0.23 -5.31 12.20
CA GLY A 125 1.36 -5.78 13.03
C GLY A 125 2.56 -4.84 13.07
N ASP A 126 2.62 -3.83 12.19
CA ASP A 126 3.69 -2.84 12.14
C ASP A 126 3.23 -1.55 12.81
N ALA A 127 3.76 -1.29 14.02
CA ALA A 127 3.38 -0.12 14.82
C ALA A 127 3.66 1.22 14.11
N GLU A 128 4.74 1.31 13.32
CA GLU A 128 5.06 2.54 12.57
C GLU A 128 3.99 2.82 11.51
N ILE A 129 3.50 1.78 10.85
CA ILE A 129 2.46 1.91 9.82
C ILE A 129 1.10 2.18 10.46
N ALA A 130 0.74 1.43 11.50
CA ALA A 130 -0.55 1.50 12.16
C ALA A 130 -0.83 2.86 12.81
N THR A 131 0.17 3.44 13.48
CA THR A 131 0.04 4.76 14.13
C THR A 131 -0.19 5.90 13.14
N VAL A 132 0.26 5.73 11.90
CA VAL A 132 0.38 6.84 10.96
C VAL A 132 -0.76 6.90 9.96
N LEU A 133 -1.26 5.74 9.56
CA LEU A 133 -2.30 5.68 8.54
C LEU A 133 -3.70 5.80 9.09
N GLU A 134 -3.89 5.82 10.42
CA GLU A 134 -5.19 5.85 11.13
C GLU A 134 -6.30 5.20 10.29
N LEU A 135 -6.00 4.02 9.72
CA LEU A 135 -7.01 3.18 9.11
C LEU A 135 -8.00 2.97 10.24
N GLY A 136 -9.26 3.37 10.07
CA GLY A 136 -10.16 3.59 11.20
C GLY A 136 -10.08 2.39 12.13
N ASP A 137 -9.97 2.60 13.44
CA ASP A 137 -9.73 1.51 14.38
C ASP A 137 -10.73 0.35 14.18
N ASP A 138 -11.97 0.68 13.81
CA ASP A 138 -13.02 -0.27 13.42
C ASP A 138 -12.67 -1.12 12.18
N GLU A 139 -12.04 -0.52 11.17
CA GLU A 139 -11.62 -1.18 9.93
C GLU A 139 -10.46 -2.15 10.19
N LEU A 140 -9.46 -1.72 10.96
CA LEU A 140 -8.35 -2.60 11.38
C LEU A 140 -8.82 -3.71 12.34
N GLN A 141 -9.72 -3.39 13.27
CA GLN A 141 -10.33 -4.38 14.16
C GLN A 141 -11.15 -5.39 13.36
N GLY A 142 -11.86 -4.96 12.32
CA GLY A 142 -12.56 -5.85 11.39
C GLY A 142 -11.60 -6.78 10.65
N VAL A 143 -10.45 -6.28 10.18
CA VAL A 143 -9.41 -7.09 9.54
C VAL A 143 -8.85 -8.14 10.52
N ARG A 144 -8.52 -7.75 11.74
CA ARG A 144 -8.02 -8.66 12.79
C ARG A 144 -9.06 -9.73 13.13
N SER A 145 -10.32 -9.32 13.30
CA SER A 145 -11.43 -10.22 13.62
C SER A 145 -11.66 -11.23 12.50
N TRP A 146 -11.63 -10.78 11.23
CA TRP A 146 -11.72 -11.67 10.08
C TRP A 146 -10.54 -12.65 10.04
N ALA A 147 -9.31 -12.20 10.28
CA ALA A 147 -8.13 -13.05 10.24
C ALA A 147 -8.19 -14.16 11.31
N ALA A 148 -8.59 -13.82 12.54
CA ALA A 148 -8.75 -14.78 13.64
C ALA A 148 -9.80 -15.87 13.34
N LEU A 149 -10.83 -15.56 12.56
CA LEU A 149 -11.86 -16.52 12.15
C LEU A 149 -11.40 -17.46 11.02
N ASN A 150 -10.28 -17.16 10.35
CA ASN A 150 -9.83 -17.85 9.13
C ASN A 150 -8.36 -18.35 9.24
N GLU A 151 -7.88 -18.62 10.45
CA GLU A 151 -6.52 -19.13 10.72
C GLU A 151 -6.31 -20.61 10.32
N GLU A 152 -7.38 -21.38 10.08
CA GLU A 152 -7.31 -22.84 9.86
C GLU A 152 -7.41 -23.31 8.39
N GLU A 153 -7.39 -22.41 7.40
CA GLU A 153 -7.51 -22.74 5.96
C GLU A 153 -6.20 -22.48 5.16
#